data_AF-A0A3P1B293-F1
#
_entry.id   AF-A0A3P1B293-F1
#
_cell.length_a   1.000
_cell.length_b   1.000
_cell.length_c   1.000
_cell.angle_alpha   90.00
_cell.angle_beta   90.00
_cell.angle_gamma   90.00
#
_symmetry.space_group_name_H-M   'P 1'
#
loop_
_entity.id
_entity.type
_entity.pdbx_description
1 polymer ?
#
loop_
_entity_poly.entity_id
_entity_poly.type
_entity_poly.pdbx_seq_one_letter_code
_entity_poly.pdbx_strand_id
1 'polypeptide(L)'
;MELEKSEKNNELVLGSLGIVYMDLKQYELSEQKLKKALDLKPDFINNWFNLATLYERMKNYEDAGITMQKAENLYKTEQEEFLYYIQRAFLNYKLNNCEKALKFCEKIINSNFDEYYINNAQGAYDEIKEKCVEK
;
A
#
# COMPACT_ATOMS: atom_id res chain seq x y z
N MET A 1 -22.75 -14.68 -23.97
CA MET A 1 -22.69 -15.12 -22.56
C MET A 1 -21.26 -15.22 -22.01
N GLU A 2 -20.19 -15.26 -22.84
CA GLU A 2 -18.79 -15.23 -22.35
C GLU A 2 -18.25 -13.83 -22.02
N LEU A 3 -18.76 -12.78 -22.65
CA LEU A 3 -18.34 -11.39 -22.39
C LEU A 3 -18.64 -10.93 -20.95
N GLU A 4 -19.83 -11.24 -20.42
CA GLU A 4 -20.21 -10.90 -19.03
C GLU A 4 -19.38 -11.62 -17.96
N LYS A 5 -18.90 -12.84 -18.23
CA LYS A 5 -17.99 -13.58 -17.33
C LYS A 5 -16.56 -13.01 -17.34
N SER A 6 -16.15 -12.37 -18.44
CA SER A 6 -14.85 -11.70 -18.57
C SER A 6 -14.84 -10.35 -17.84
N GLU A 7 -15.92 -9.57 -17.93
CA GLU A 7 -16.05 -8.29 -17.22
C GLU A 7 -16.11 -8.50 -15.69
N LYS A 8 -16.77 -9.57 -15.24
CA LYS A 8 -16.89 -9.91 -13.81
C LYS A 8 -15.62 -10.50 -13.19
N ASN A 9 -14.61 -10.84 -14.01
CA ASN A 9 -13.33 -11.40 -13.60
C ASN A 9 -12.15 -10.61 -14.18
N ASN A 10 -12.26 -9.28 -14.25
CA ASN A 10 -11.10 -8.42 -14.48
C ASN A 10 -10.47 -8.04 -13.12
N GLU A 11 -9.15 -7.76 -13.10
CA GLU A 11 -8.40 -7.42 -11.89
C GLU A 11 -9.00 -6.23 -11.11
N LEU A 12 -9.62 -5.28 -11.82
CA LEU A 12 -10.19 -4.08 -11.23
C LEU A 12 -11.41 -4.43 -10.38
N VAL A 13 -12.31 -5.24 -10.92
CA VAL A 13 -13.54 -5.68 -10.22
C VAL A 13 -13.19 -6.53 -9.01
N LEU A 14 -12.21 -7.43 -9.15
CA LEU A 14 -11.73 -8.24 -8.03
C LEU A 14 -11.03 -7.38 -6.97
N GLY A 15 -10.26 -6.38 -7.38
CA GLY A 15 -9.67 -5.37 -6.50
C GLY A 15 -10.73 -4.63 -5.68
N SER A 16 -11.75 -4.09 -6.36
CA SER A 16 -12.87 -3.40 -5.71
C SER A 16 -13.65 -4.30 -4.76
N LEU A 17 -13.92 -5.56 -5.14
CA LEU A 17 -14.54 -6.54 -4.23
C LEU A 17 -13.66 -6.80 -3.00
N GLY A 18 -12.34 -6.88 -3.19
CA GLY A 18 -11.37 -6.96 -2.10
C GLY A 18 -11.55 -5.82 -1.09
N ILE A 19 -11.64 -4.58 -1.57
CA ILE A 19 -11.88 -3.40 -0.72
C ILE A 19 -13.22 -3.51 0.01
N VAL A 20 -14.30 -3.86 -0.69
CA VAL A 20 -15.63 -4.00 -0.08
C VAL A 20 -15.61 -5.05 1.04
N TYR A 21 -15.03 -6.22 0.80
CA TYR A 21 -14.90 -7.24 1.85
C TYR A 21 -14.02 -6.79 3.01
N MET A 22 -12.97 -6.02 2.73
CA MET A 22 -12.08 -5.44 3.74
C MET A 22 -12.84 -4.46 4.66
N ASP A 23 -13.73 -3.63 4.09
CA ASP A 23 -14.59 -2.70 4.84
C ASP A 23 -15.67 -3.41 5.64
N LEU A 24 -16.20 -4.52 5.11
CA LEU A 24 -17.10 -5.43 5.84
C LEU A 24 -16.38 -6.29 6.90
N LYS A 25 -15.06 -6.11 7.07
CA LYS A 25 -14.19 -6.91 7.96
C LYS A 25 -14.20 -8.42 7.66
N GLN A 26 -14.56 -8.79 6.43
CA GLN A 26 -14.48 -10.16 5.92
C GLN A 26 -13.10 -10.36 5.31
N TYR A 27 -12.08 -10.44 6.17
CA TYR A 27 -10.68 -10.35 5.74
C TYR A 27 -10.24 -11.52 4.86
N GLU A 28 -10.70 -12.73 5.14
CA GLU A 28 -10.35 -13.92 4.34
C GLU A 28 -10.91 -13.80 2.91
N LEU A 29 -12.15 -13.31 2.78
CA LEU A 29 -12.76 -13.08 1.48
C LEU A 29 -12.06 -11.95 0.73
N SER A 30 -11.69 -10.88 1.43
CA SER A 30 -10.90 -9.79 0.86
C SER A 30 -9.58 -10.28 0.30
N GLU A 31 -8.84 -11.06 1.08
CA GLU A 31 -7.54 -11.62 0.70
C GLU A 31 -7.66 -12.49 -0.55
N GLN A 32 -8.68 -13.36 -0.61
CA GLN A 32 -8.95 -14.20 -1.77
C GLN A 32 -9.21 -13.38 -3.04
N LYS A 33 -9.99 -12.29 -2.95
CA LYS A 33 -10.27 -11.44 -4.12
C LYS A 33 -9.03 -10.68 -4.56
N LEU A 34 -8.26 -10.12 -3.64
CA LEU A 34 -7.05 -9.37 -3.94
C LEU A 34 -5.95 -10.26 -4.52
N LYS A 35 -5.73 -11.46 -3.97
CA LYS A 35 -4.80 -12.44 -4.55
C LYS A 35 -5.21 -12.85 -5.96
N LYS A 36 -6.49 -13.16 -6.19
CA LYS A 36 -6.98 -13.47 -7.54
C LYS A 36 -6.80 -12.29 -8.51
N ALA A 37 -6.99 -11.05 -8.04
CA ALA A 37 -6.78 -9.87 -8.85
C ALA A 37 -5.30 -9.73 -9.28
N LEU A 38 -4.38 -10.04 -8.38
CA LEU A 38 -2.94 -10.05 -8.64
C LEU A 38 -2.50 -11.22 -9.54
N ASP A 39 -3.18 -12.37 -9.46
CA ASP A 39 -2.93 -13.49 -10.39
C ASP A 39 -3.28 -13.12 -11.84
N LEU A 40 -4.33 -12.31 -12.02
CA LEU A 40 -4.72 -11.81 -13.35
C LEU A 40 -3.81 -10.70 -13.86
N LYS A 41 -3.37 -9.80 -12.96
CA LYS A 41 -2.53 -8.67 -13.31
C LYS A 41 -1.55 -8.33 -12.19
N PRO A 42 -0.37 -8.97 -12.19
CA PRO A 42 0.61 -8.79 -11.13
C PRO A 42 1.32 -7.43 -11.18
N ASP A 43 1.25 -6.70 -12.29
CA ASP A 43 1.85 -5.36 -12.43
C ASP A 43 0.90 -4.23 -12.01
N PHE A 44 -0.32 -4.54 -11.56
CA PHE A 44 -1.29 -3.53 -11.13
C PHE A 44 -1.09 -3.16 -9.66
N ILE A 45 -0.31 -2.11 -9.45
CA ILE A 45 0.19 -1.70 -8.13
C ILE A 45 -0.91 -1.45 -7.09
N ASN A 46 -2.07 -0.93 -7.51
CA ASN A 46 -3.19 -0.66 -6.59
C ASN A 46 -3.70 -1.92 -5.88
N ASN A 47 -3.65 -3.09 -6.54
CA ASN A 47 -4.05 -4.35 -5.89
C ASN A 47 -3.02 -4.83 -4.85
N TRP A 48 -1.74 -4.53 -5.05
CA TRP A 48 -0.72 -4.75 -4.02
C TRP A 48 -0.92 -3.82 -2.81
N PHE A 49 -1.23 -2.54 -3.05
CA PHE A 49 -1.54 -1.58 -1.99
C PHE A 49 -2.78 -2.00 -1.17
N ASN A 50 -3.84 -2.43 -1.86
CA ASN A 50 -5.04 -2.94 -1.20
C ASN A 50 -4.74 -4.19 -0.35
N LEU A 51 -3.90 -5.11 -0.85
CA LEU A 51 -3.53 -6.31 -0.10
C LEU A 51 -2.64 -6.01 1.11
N ALA A 52 -1.69 -5.08 0.97
CA ALA A 52 -0.89 -4.60 2.09
C ALA A 52 -1.78 -3.93 3.16
N THR A 53 -2.72 -3.07 2.73
CA THR A 53 -3.70 -2.42 3.62
C THR A 53 -4.57 -3.44 4.35
N LEU A 54 -4.98 -4.52 3.68
CA LEU A 54 -5.70 -5.61 4.31
C LEU A 54 -4.89 -6.24 5.44
N TYR A 55 -3.62 -6.58 5.18
CA TYR A 55 -2.74 -7.14 6.20
C TYR A 55 -2.48 -6.15 7.35
N GLU A 56 -2.37 -4.84 7.07
CA GLU A 56 -2.29 -3.83 8.13
C GLU A 56 -3.55 -3.78 9.00
N ARG A 57 -4.75 -3.90 8.41
CA ARG A 57 -6.01 -3.98 9.17
C ARG A 57 -6.09 -5.25 10.03
N MET A 58 -5.47 -6.33 9.57
CA MET A 58 -5.28 -7.56 10.35
C MET A 58 -4.14 -7.45 11.39
N LYS A 59 -3.45 -6.29 11.46
CA LYS A 59 -2.23 -6.06 12.26
C LYS A 59 -1.07 -6.99 11.92
N ASN A 60 -1.11 -7.58 10.74
CA ASN A 60 -0.05 -8.42 10.20
C ASN A 60 0.93 -7.55 9.41
N TYR A 61 1.72 -6.76 10.13
CA TYR A 61 2.62 -5.77 9.53
C TYR A 61 3.78 -6.40 8.76
N GLU A 62 4.16 -7.64 9.08
CA GLU A 62 5.21 -8.36 8.37
C GLU A 62 4.75 -8.77 6.97
N ASP A 63 3.58 -9.40 6.85
CA ASP A 63 3.01 -9.75 5.54
C ASP A 63 2.64 -8.52 4.72
N ALA A 64 2.18 -7.44 5.37
CA ALA A 64 2.02 -6.16 4.69
C ALA A 64 3.36 -5.68 4.09
N GLY A 65 4.47 -5.86 4.82
CA GLY A 65 5.80 -5.40 4.40
C GLY A 65 6.31 -6.19 3.20
N ILE A 66 6.18 -7.51 3.26
CA ILE A 66 6.51 -8.43 2.17
C ILE A 66 5.64 -8.12 0.95
N THR A 67 4.35 -7.87 1.14
CA THR A 67 3.41 -7.54 0.06
C THR A 67 3.77 -6.23 -0.61
N MET A 68 4.10 -5.20 0.16
CA MET A 68 4.53 -3.93 -0.38
C MET A 68 5.87 -4.04 -1.11
N GLN A 69 6.77 -4.91 -0.66
CA GLN A 69 8.02 -5.17 -1.39
C GLN A 69 7.78 -5.78 -2.78
N LYS A 70 6.73 -6.58 -2.96
CA LYS A 70 6.35 -7.09 -4.29
C LYS A 70 5.84 -5.99 -5.23
N ALA A 71 5.42 -4.85 -4.67
CA ALA A 71 5.03 -3.66 -5.44
C ALA A 71 6.20 -2.74 -5.80
N GLU A 72 7.42 -3.07 -5.39
CA GLU A 72 8.61 -2.24 -5.62
C GLU A 72 8.83 -2.02 -7.12
N ASN A 73 8.95 -0.74 -7.52
CA ASN A 73 9.13 -0.30 -8.90
C ASN A 73 7.99 -0.64 -9.88
N LEU A 74 6.79 -0.99 -9.39
CA LEU A 74 5.61 -1.18 -10.25
C LEU A 74 4.84 0.12 -10.55
N TYR A 75 5.18 1.21 -9.86
CA TYR A 75 4.54 2.51 -10.03
C TYR A 75 4.89 3.09 -11.40
N LYS A 76 3.89 3.69 -12.06
CA LYS A 76 4.00 4.28 -13.40
C LYS A 76 3.71 5.78 -13.40
N THR A 77 3.16 6.27 -12.29
CA THR A 77 2.83 7.67 -12.07
C THR A 77 3.49 8.18 -10.81
N GLU A 78 3.70 9.50 -10.73
CA GLU A 78 4.20 10.18 -9.55
C GLU A 78 3.32 9.89 -8.32
N GLN A 79 1.99 9.89 -8.49
CA GLN A 79 1.05 9.58 -7.43
C GLN A 79 1.23 8.17 -6.86
N GLU A 80 1.43 7.18 -7.73
CA GLU A 80 1.68 5.79 -7.31
C GLU A 80 3.03 5.63 -6.60
N GLU A 81 4.06 6.36 -7.05
CA GLU A 81 5.37 6.34 -6.41
C GLU A 81 5.32 6.98 -5.01
N PHE A 82 4.67 8.15 -4.90
CA PHE A 82 4.41 8.80 -3.62
C PHE A 82 3.66 7.84 -2.68
N LEU A 83 2.59 7.21 -3.16
CA LEU A 83 1.77 6.29 -2.38
C LEU A 83 2.56 5.06 -1.92
N TYR A 84 3.47 4.55 -2.76
CA TYR A 84 4.39 3.48 -2.38
C TYR A 84 5.30 3.91 -1.22
N TYR A 85 6.02 5.03 -1.36
CA TYR A 85 6.96 5.46 -0.34
C TYR A 85 6.27 5.82 0.97
N ILE A 86 5.13 6.50 0.93
CA ILE A 86 4.44 6.91 2.16
C ILE A 86 3.89 5.70 2.92
N GLN A 87 3.34 4.70 2.23
CA GLN A 87 2.91 3.46 2.88
C GLN A 87 4.10 2.68 3.45
N ARG A 88 5.24 2.61 2.74
CA ARG A 88 6.46 2.00 3.27
C ARG A 88 6.96 2.71 4.53
N ALA A 89 6.85 4.04 4.60
CA ALA A 89 7.20 4.80 5.80
C ALA A 89 6.32 4.39 6.99
N PHE A 90 5.00 4.49 6.84
CA PHE A 90 4.06 4.15 7.92
C PHE A 90 4.17 2.69 8.37
N LEU A 91 4.35 1.77 7.43
CA LEU A 91 4.48 0.35 7.74
C LEU A 91 5.76 0.03 8.51
N ASN A 92 6.90 0.64 8.12
CA ASN A 92 8.14 0.50 8.89
C ASN A 92 8.01 1.10 10.29
N TYR A 93 7.26 2.19 10.43
CA TYR A 93 6.93 2.74 11.75
C TYR A 93 6.11 1.75 12.59
N LYS A 94 5.09 1.08 12.02
CA LYS A 94 4.32 0.03 12.72
C LYS A 94 5.18 -1.18 13.12
N LEU A 95 6.19 -1.49 12.33
CA LEU A 95 7.20 -2.51 12.63
C LEU A 95 8.29 -2.04 13.64
N ASN A 96 8.16 -0.85 14.23
CA ASN A 96 9.15 -0.20 15.10
C ASN A 96 10.53 0.03 14.42
N ASN A 97 10.58 0.01 13.09
CA ASN A 97 11.78 0.31 12.31
C ASN A 97 11.84 1.81 11.98
N CYS A 98 11.96 2.65 13.01
CA CYS A 98 11.93 4.11 12.90
C CYS A 98 12.92 4.66 11.85
N GLU A 99 14.16 4.17 11.85
CA GLU A 99 15.18 4.61 10.88
C GLU A 99 14.74 4.37 9.43
N LYS A 100 14.19 3.18 9.14
CA LYS A 100 13.68 2.87 7.80
C LYS A 100 12.46 3.70 7.45
N ALA A 101 11.56 3.94 8.42
CA ALA A 101 10.38 4.75 8.22
C ALA A 101 10.74 6.17 7.77
N LEU A 102 11.65 6.82 8.51
CA LEU A 102 12.14 8.17 8.19
C LEU A 102 12.86 8.22 6.83
N LYS A 103 13.67 7.21 6.49
CA LYS A 103 14.31 7.11 5.16
C LYS A 103 13.31 7.08 4.01
N PHE A 104 12.14 6.46 4.18
CA PHE A 104 11.11 6.46 3.15
C PHE A 104 10.43 7.82 2.99
N CYS A 105 10.19 8.55 4.08
CA CYS A 105 9.75 9.94 4.00
C CYS A 105 10.79 10.82 3.30
N GLU A 106 12.08 10.68 3.64
CA GLU A 106 13.19 11.42 3.02
C GLU A 106 13.31 11.17 1.52
N LYS A 107 12.96 9.97 1.03
CA LYS A 107 12.90 9.71 -0.42
C LYS A 107 11.89 10.62 -1.12
N ILE A 108 10.76 10.93 -0.48
CA ILE A 108 9.76 11.85 -1.04
C ILE A 108 10.27 13.29 -0.94
N ILE A 109 10.73 13.69 0.25
CA ILE A 109 11.16 15.07 0.54
C ILE A 109 12.32 15.52 -0.34
N ASN A 110 13.24 14.61 -0.66
CA ASN A 110 14.43 14.91 -1.48
C ASN A 110 14.24 14.64 -2.98
N SER A 111 13.04 14.26 -3.42
CA SER A 111 12.72 14.00 -4.83
C SER A 111 12.02 15.20 -5.48
N ASN A 112 11.79 15.12 -6.79
CA ASN A 112 11.10 16.16 -7.56
C ASN A 112 9.56 16.02 -7.50
N PHE A 113 9.01 15.56 -6.37
CA PHE A 113 7.57 15.49 -6.21
C PHE A 113 6.96 16.89 -6.13
N ASP A 114 5.70 17.01 -6.50
CA ASP A 114 4.91 18.22 -6.25
C ASP A 114 4.96 18.62 -4.76
N GLU A 115 4.95 19.92 -4.51
CA GLU A 115 5.04 20.49 -3.16
C GLU A 115 3.98 19.92 -2.21
N TYR A 116 2.80 19.58 -2.72
CA TYR A 116 1.74 18.90 -1.96
C TYR A 116 2.22 17.57 -1.34
N TYR A 117 2.91 16.74 -2.12
CA TYR A 117 3.42 15.44 -1.65
C TYR A 117 4.58 15.61 -0.68
N ILE A 118 5.47 16.57 -0.94
CA ILE A 118 6.59 16.90 -0.05
C ILE A 118 6.07 17.35 1.32
N ASN A 119 5.11 18.27 1.36
CA ASN A 119 4.52 18.76 2.61
C ASN A 119 3.83 17.65 3.41
N ASN A 120 3.11 16.75 2.73
CA ASN A 120 2.52 15.57 3.38
C ASN A 120 3.59 14.63 3.96
N ALA A 121 4.66 14.37 3.21
CA ALA A 121 5.75 13.52 3.68
C ALA A 121 6.53 14.15 4.84
N GLN A 122 6.69 15.47 4.84
CA GLN A 122 7.31 16.21 5.94
C GLN A 122 6.47 16.10 7.23
N GLY A 123 5.15 16.28 7.15
CA GLY A 123 4.27 16.08 8.30
C GLY A 123 4.36 14.67 8.87
N ALA A 124 4.38 13.64 8.01
CA ALA A 124 4.58 12.26 8.43
C ALA A 124 5.97 12.02 9.04
N TYR A 125 7.02 12.63 8.48
CA TYR A 125 8.39 12.55 9.00
C TYR A 125 8.47 13.09 10.42
N ASP A 126 7.92 14.27 10.67
CA ASP A 126 7.96 14.94 11.97
C ASP A 126 7.17 14.14 13.02
N GLU A 127 5.97 13.66 12.66
CA GLU A 127 5.16 12.81 13.55
C GLU A 127 5.88 11.51 13.93
N ILE A 128 6.48 10.83 12.95
CA ILE A 128 7.22 9.57 13.20
C ILE A 128 8.45 9.87 14.07
N LYS A 129 9.19 10.94 13.77
CA LYS A 129 10.40 11.31 14.50
C LYS A 129 10.12 11.61 15.97
N GLU A 130 9.09 12.40 16.25
CA GLU A 130 8.65 12.71 17.62
C GLU A 130 8.33 11.42 18.39
N LYS A 131 7.46 10.57 17.85
CA LYS A 131 7.02 9.32 18.50
C LYS A 131 8.14 8.28 18.67
N CYS A 132 9.17 8.33 17.84
CA CYS A 132 10.33 7.46 17.94
C CYS A 132 11.35 7.94 18.99
N VAL A 133 11.36 9.24 19.33
CA VAL A 133 12.21 9.80 20.39
C VAL A 133 11.60 9.58 21.78
N GLU A 134 10.27 9.46 21.88
CA GLU A 134 9.54 9.24 23.14
C GLU A 134 9.54 7.78 23.66
N LYS A 135 10.14 6.84 22.93
CA LYS A 135 10.24 5.41 23.30
C LYS A 135 11.63 5.05 23.82
#